data_AF-G0H3F7-F1
#
_entry.id   AF-G0H3F7-F1
#
_cell.length_a   1.000
_cell.length_b   1.000
_cell.length_c   1.000
_cell.angle_alpha   90.00
_cell.angle_beta   90.00
_cell.angle_gamma   90.00
#
_symmetry.space_group_name_H-M   'P 1'
#
loop_
_entity.id
_entity.type
_entity.pdbx_description
1 polymer ?
#
loop_
_entity_poly.entity_id
_entity_poly.type
_entity_poly.pdbx_seq_one_letter_code
_entity_poly.pdbx_strand_id
1 'polypeptide(L)' 'MLNFEIIRKNEIIANGNYMDEFEPNGKLFVIPHSLEEGLKLTAFLSEITKKIQKMKSKNELYSNITVGEYSLRFE' A
#
# COMPACT_ATOMS: atom_id res chain seq x y z
N MET A 1 -12.64 1.73 5.81
CA MET A 1 -11.93 1.28 4.59
C MET A 1 -11.35 2.52 3.92
N LEU A 2 -10.08 2.49 3.50
CA LEU A 2 -9.40 3.61 2.85
C LEU A 2 -8.92 3.18 1.48
N ASN A 3 -9.19 3.98 0.46
CA ASN A 3 -8.65 3.74 -0.88
C ASN A 3 -7.20 4.19 -0.92
N PHE A 4 -6.42 3.56 -1.80
CA PHE A 4 -5.09 4.04 -2.12
C PHE A 4 -4.71 3.74 -3.55
N GLU A 5 -3.76 4.52 -4.04
CA GLU A 5 -3.12 4.34 -5.33
C GLU A 5 -1.65 3.96 -5.11
N ILE A 6 -1.13 3.07 -5.96
CA ILE A 6 0.29 2.75 -6.04
C ILE A 6 0.89 3.45 -7.25
N ILE A 7 1.86 4.32 -7.00
CA ILE A 7 2.50 5.17 -7.99
C ILE A 7 3.95 4.73 -8.16
N ARG A 8 4.39 4.52 -9.41
CA ARG A 8 5.77 4.26 -9.79
C ARG A 8 6.17 5.25 -10.89
N LYS A 9 7.28 5.98 -10.73
CA LYS A 9 7.76 6.97 -11.71
C LYS A 9 6.67 7.97 -12.17
N ASN A 10 5.81 8.41 -11.24
CA ASN A 10 4.66 9.30 -11.47
C ASN A 10 3.47 8.68 -12.23
N GLU A 11 3.47 7.37 -12.47
CA GLU A 11 2.34 6.65 -13.08
C GLU A 11 1.62 5.81 -12.02
N ILE A 12 0.28 5.82 -12.05
CA ILE A 12 -0.53 4.92 -11.22
C ILE A 12 -0.51 3.55 -11.88
N ILE A 13 0.05 2.57 -11.18
CA ILE A 13 0.24 1.20 -11.69
C ILE A 13 -0.69 0.18 -11.02
N ALA A 14 -1.33 0.57 -9.92
CA ALA A 14 -2.32 -0.24 -9.23
C ALA A 14 -3.18 0.63 -8.31
N ASN A 15 -4.40 0.18 -8.06
CA ASN A 15 -5.29 0.75 -7.07
C ASN A 15 -5.63 -0.28 -6.01
N GLY A 16 -6.02 0.16 -4.82
CA GLY A 16 -6.27 -0.76 -3.73
C GLY A 16 -7.15 -0.20 -2.62
N ASN A 17 -7.51 -1.11 -1.73
CA ASN A 17 -8.29 -0.84 -0.55
C ASN A 17 -7.55 -1.34 0.68
N TYR A 18 -7.40 -0.48 1.67
CA TYR A 18 -6.91 -0.82 2.99
C TYR A 18 -8.09 -1.01 3.94
N MET A 19 -8.15 -2.19 4.56
CA MET A 19 -9.15 -2.54 5.57
C MET A 19 -8.46 -2.68 6.93
N ASP A 20 -8.73 -1.72 7.82
CA ASP A 20 -8.22 -1.70 9.19
C ASP A 20 -8.99 -2.65 10.14
N GLU A 21 -10.19 -3.10 9.73
CA GLU A 21 -11.24 -3.52 10.67
C GLU A 21 -11.30 -5.00 11.07
N PHE A 22 -10.40 -5.89 10.64
CA PHE A 22 -10.65 -7.33 10.88
C PHE A 22 -9.55 -8.17 11.53
N GLU A 23 -8.30 -7.71 11.64
CA GLU A 23 -7.21 -8.52 12.25
C GLU A 23 -6.11 -7.61 12.84
N PRO A 24 -5.23 -8.12 13.73
CA PRO A 24 -4.06 -7.37 14.22
C PRO A 24 -3.15 -6.82 13.09
N ASN A 25 -3.34 -7.31 11.87
CA ASN A 25 -2.68 -6.88 10.65
C ASN A 25 -3.76 -6.43 9.65
N GLY A 26 -3.91 -5.12 9.43
CA GLY A 26 -4.83 -4.61 8.39
C GLY A 26 -4.53 -5.24 7.02
N LYS A 27 -5.57 -5.46 6.21
CA LYS A 27 -5.45 -6.14 4.90
C LYS A 27 -5.37 -5.11 3.77
N LEU A 28 -4.39 -5.29 2.88
CA LEU A 28 -4.24 -4.53 1.64
C LEU A 28 -4.79 -5.38 0.49
N PHE A 29 -5.84 -4.90 -0.15
CA PHE A 29 -6.33 -5.45 -1.42
C PHE A 29 -5.80 -4.59 -2.55
N VAL A 30 -5.17 -5.19 -3.55
CA VAL A 30 -4.49 -4.48 -4.64
C VAL A 30 -4.92 -5.07 -5.97
N ILE A 31 -5.26 -4.20 -6.91
CA ILE A 31 -5.61 -4.52 -8.28
C ILE A 31 -4.56 -3.84 -9.18
N PRO A 32 -3.56 -4.60 -9.68
CA PRO A 32 -2.58 -4.06 -10.61
C PRO A 32 -3.19 -3.82 -12.00
N HIS A 33 -2.67 -2.85 -12.74
CA HIS A 33 -3.10 -2.58 -14.12
C HIS A 33 -2.62 -3.65 -15.11
N SER A 34 -1.53 -4.35 -14.79
CA SER A 34 -1.00 -5.47 -15.57
C SER A 34 -0.51 -6.62 -14.70
N LEU A 35 -0.43 -7.82 -15.29
CA LEU A 35 0.12 -9.00 -14.62
C LEU A 35 1.61 -8.80 -14.26
N GLU A 36 2.37 -8.14 -15.13
CA GLU A 36 3.79 -7.85 -14.90
C GLU A 36 4.00 -6.95 -13.68
N GLU A 37 3.17 -5.92 -13.52
CA GLU A 37 3.18 -5.07 -12.32
C GLU A 37 2.76 -5.85 -11.08
N GLY A 38 1.73 -6.70 -11.18
CA GLY A 38 1.29 -7.56 -10.08
C GLY A 38 2.41 -8.40 -9.47
N LEU A 39 3.26 -9.00 -10.31
CA LEU A 39 4.42 -9.77 -9.85
C LEU A 39 5.46 -8.88 -9.12
N LYS A 40 5.73 -7.69 -9.66
CA LYS A 40 6.72 -6.76 -9.09
C LYS A 40 6.25 -6.12 -7.78
N LEU A 41 4.94 -5.96 -7.59
CA LEU A 41 4.35 -5.30 -6.43
C LEU A 41 4.44 -6.13 -5.15
N THR A 42 4.55 -7.46 -5.23
CA THR A 42 4.53 -8.35 -4.05
C THR A 42 5.60 -7.99 -3.00
N ALA A 43 6.84 -7.68 -3.41
CA ALA A 43 7.90 -7.25 -2.50
C ALA A 43 7.59 -5.88 -1.85
N PHE A 44 7.10 -4.94 -2.64
CA PHE A 44 6.69 -3.62 -2.18
C PHE A 44 5.56 -3.70 -1.14
N LEU A 45 4.52 -4.51 -1.38
CA LEU A 45 3.39 -4.66 -0.47
C LEU A 45 3.77 -5.25 0.89
N SER A 46 4.76 -6.16 0.91
CA SER A 46 5.33 -6.69 2.16
C SER A 46 5.98 -5.59 3.00
N GLU A 47 6.76 -4.71 2.36
CA GLU A 47 7.38 -3.58 3.06
C GLU A 47 6.38 -2.53 3.54
N ILE A 48 5.36 -2.24 2.72
CA ILE A 48 4.28 -1.32 3.11
C ILE A 48 3.52 -1.85 4.32
N THR A 49 3.17 -3.13 4.34
CA THR A 49 2.44 -3.75 5.46
C THR A 49 3.21 -3.52 6.77
N LYS A 50 4.54 -3.71 6.76
CA LYS A 50 5.40 -3.43 7.93
C LYS A 50 5.41 -1.96 8.32
N LYS A 51 5.44 -1.04 7.35
CA LYS A 51 5.41 0.40 7.61
C LYS A 51 4.07 0.85 8.23
N ILE A 52 2.95 0.38 7.69
CA ILE A 52 1.60 0.67 8.24
C ILE A 52 1.49 0.17 9.68
N GLN A 53 1.96 -1.05 9.98
CA GLN A 53 1.98 -1.60 11.34
C GLN A 53 2.79 -0.71 12.31
N LYS A 54 3.95 -0.21 11.86
CA LYS A 54 4.80 0.68 12.67
C LYS A 54 4.15 2.05 12.89
N MET A 55 3.48 2.61 11.89
CA MET A 55 2.72 3.88 12.03
C MET A 55 1.57 3.73 13.02
N LYS A 56 0.80 2.63 12.92
CA LYS A 56 -0.29 2.30 13.86
C LYS A 56 0.22 2.20 15.30
N SER A 57 1.37 1.57 15.55
CA SER A 57 1.98 1.50 16.90
C SER A 57 2.36 2.87 17.49
N LYS A 58 2.53 3.88 16.63
CA LYS A 58 2.89 5.25 17.01
C LYS A 58 1.70 6.21 17.00
N ASN A 59 0.50 5.71 16.71
CA ASN A 59 -0.69 6.53 16.52
C ASN A 59 -0.53 7.59 15.40
N GLU A 60 0.34 7.32 14.42
CA GLU A 60 0.50 8.11 13.20
C GLU A 60 -0.56 7.66 12.18
N LEU A 61 -1.42 8.57 11.70
CA LEU A 61 -2.48 8.26 10.73
C LEU A 61 -2.00 8.49 9.29
N TYR A 62 -2.19 7.45 8.47
CA TYR A 62 -2.07 7.32 7.01
C TYR A 62 -1.46 8.52 6.26
N SER A 63 -0.12 8.55 6.22
CA SER A 63 0.67 9.41 5.33
C SER A 63 1.06 8.68 4.04
N ASN A 64 1.45 9.41 2.99
CA ASN A 64 2.06 8.81 1.80
C ASN A 64 3.26 7.91 2.18
N ILE A 65 3.28 6.66 1.71
CA ILE A 65 4.34 5.69 2.01
C ILE A 65 5.20 5.49 0.77
N THR A 66 6.48 5.85 0.83
CA THR A 66 7.44 5.57 -0.26
C THR A 66 8.38 4.43 0.12
N VAL A 67 8.59 3.49 -0.79
CA VAL A 67 9.52 2.36 -0.70
C VAL A 67 10.18 2.15 -2.06
N GLY A 68 11.47 2.43 -2.16
CA GLY A 68 12.20 2.40 -3.43
C GLY A 68 11.59 3.36 -4.45
N GLU A 69 11.28 2.84 -5.65
CA GLU A 69 10.65 3.60 -6.73
C GLU A 69 9.11 3.66 -6.66
N TYR A 70 8.51 3.01 -5.65
CA TYR A 70 7.07 2.91 -5.48
C TYR A 70 6.60 3.78 -4.32
N SER A 71 5.40 4.33 -4.46
CA SER A 71 4.73 5.09 -3.41
C SER A 71 3.27 4.70 -3.31
N LEU A 72 2.74 4.71 -2.09
CA LEU A 72 1.34 4.50 -1.79
C LEU A 72 0.77 5.83 -1.31
N ARG A 73 -0.26 6.30 -2.00
CA ARG A 73 -1.03 7.50 -1.68
C ARG A 73 -2.42 7.07 -1.24
N PHE A 74 -2.79 7.37 0.01
CA PHE A 74 -4.15 7.18 0.47
C PHE A 74 -5.04 8.32 -0.03
N GLU A 75 -6.26 7.99 -0.45
CA GLU A 75 -7.31 8.97 -0.75
C GLU A 75 -8.15 9.30 0.50
#